data_AF-A0A6I0DWF2-F1
#
_entry.id   AF-A0A6I0DWF2-F1
#
_cell.length_a   1.000
_cell.length_b   1.000
_cell.length_c   1.000
_cell.angle_alpha   90.00
_cell.angle_beta   90.00
_cell.angle_gamma   90.00
#
_symmetry.space_group_name_H-M   'P 1'
#
loop_
_entity.id
_entity.type
_entity.pdbx_description
1 polymer ?
#
loop_
_entity_poly.entity_id
_entity_poly.type
_entity_poly.pdbx_seq_one_letter_code
_entity_poly.pdbx_strand_id
1 'polypeptide(L)'
;MDNHKSIKTRLGKYIPAVNWLSSYSFNFLSNDIVAGLTLAAYAIPVSLAYATLAGLPPQYGVYGYLIGGLFYSMLGTGKQLAIGPTSAISMLIGVTLSSLSNGDVQRWVDLASLSAMLFAGMSVLAYILRLSSIINFISETVLLGFK
;
A
#
# COMPACT_ATOMS: atom_id res chain seq x y z
N MET A 1 -11.37 6.72 38.52
CA MET A 1 -10.21 6.27 37.71
C MET A 1 -10.67 5.61 36.40
N ASP A 2 -11.69 6.15 35.70
CA ASP A 2 -12.38 5.45 34.60
C ASP A 2 -12.27 6.11 33.21
N ASN A 3 -11.56 7.22 33.07
CA ASN A 3 -11.52 7.95 31.80
C ASN A 3 -10.51 7.36 30.77
N HIS A 4 -9.52 6.58 31.23
CA HIS A 4 -8.44 6.06 30.36
C HIS A 4 -8.82 4.83 29.53
N LYS A 5 -9.75 3.98 29.99
CA LYS A 5 -10.19 2.79 29.24
C LYS A 5 -11.08 3.16 28.05
N SER A 6 -11.95 4.16 28.21
CA SER A 6 -12.89 4.64 27.16
C SER A 6 -12.17 5.21 25.92
N ILE A 7 -11.06 5.93 26.13
CA ILE A 7 -10.29 6.57 25.06
C ILE A 7 -9.50 5.53 24.22
N LYS A 8 -8.90 4.52 24.87
CA LYS A 8 -8.17 3.45 24.18
C LYS A 8 -9.08 2.61 23.26
N THR A 9 -10.30 2.31 23.69
CA THR A 9 -11.27 1.52 22.90
C THR A 9 -11.80 2.29 21.69
N ARG A 10 -11.96 3.62 21.80
CA ARG A 10 -12.36 4.47 20.64
C ARG A 10 -11.21 4.69 19.67
N LEU A 11 -9.99 4.97 20.15
CA LEU A 11 -8.81 5.14 19.29
C LEU A 11 -8.42 3.85 18.57
N GLY A 12 -8.50 2.69 19.24
CA GLY A 12 -8.24 1.39 18.63
C GLY A 12 -9.19 1.02 17.48
N LYS A 13 -10.36 1.66 17.38
CA LYS A 13 -11.30 1.48 16.27
C LYS A 13 -10.89 2.25 15.00
N TYR A 14 -10.17 3.37 15.16
CA TYR A 14 -9.73 4.21 14.03
C TYR A 14 -8.25 4.01 13.67
N ILE A 15 -7.42 3.64 14.65
CA ILE A 15 -5.99 3.35 14.46
C ILE A 15 -5.72 1.96 15.03
N PRO A 16 -5.84 0.90 14.20
CA PRO A 16 -5.59 -0.47 14.63
C PRO A 16 -4.20 -0.68 15.24
N ALA A 17 -3.23 0.19 14.92
CA ALA A 17 -1.89 0.14 15.49
C ALA A 17 -1.83 0.21 17.01
N VAL A 18 -2.71 0.99 17.63
CA VAL A 18 -2.77 1.12 19.09
C VAL A 18 -3.13 -0.23 19.73
N ASN A 19 -4.02 -0.99 19.10
CA ASN A 19 -4.46 -2.28 19.60
C ASN A 19 -3.36 -3.33 19.47
N TRP A 20 -2.76 -3.49 18.26
CA TRP A 20 -1.76 -4.53 18.08
C TRP A 20 -0.51 -4.28 18.91
N LEU A 21 -0.06 -3.02 19.02
CA LEU A 21 1.11 -2.65 19.81
C LEU A 21 0.89 -2.92 21.30
N SER A 22 -0.32 -2.66 21.81
CA SER A 22 -0.67 -2.97 23.22
C SER A 22 -0.73 -4.46 23.53
N SER A 23 -0.95 -5.30 22.52
CA SER A 23 -1.01 -6.76 22.62
C SER A 23 0.27 -7.47 22.17
N TYR A 24 1.30 -6.71 21.79
CA TYR A 24 2.51 -7.26 21.19
C TYR A 24 3.39 -7.92 22.25
N SER A 25 3.80 -9.16 22.00
CA SER A 25 4.72 -9.90 22.87
C SER A 25 6.14 -9.84 22.30
N PHE A 26 7.12 -9.55 23.14
CA PHE A 26 8.53 -9.56 22.77
C PHE A 26 9.02 -10.91 22.26
N ASN A 27 8.30 -12.01 22.54
CA ASN A 27 8.60 -13.34 21.98
C ASN A 27 8.42 -13.40 20.45
N PHE A 28 7.64 -12.49 19.85
CA PHE A 28 7.49 -12.41 18.40
C PHE A 28 8.60 -11.61 17.73
N LEU A 29 9.37 -10.82 18.48
CA LEU A 29 10.32 -9.87 17.93
C LEU A 29 11.41 -10.54 17.09
N SER A 30 11.92 -11.69 17.52
CA SER A 30 12.93 -12.44 16.75
C SER A 30 12.39 -12.90 15.40
N ASN A 31 11.16 -13.41 15.39
CA ASN A 31 10.52 -13.91 14.18
C ASN A 31 10.16 -12.76 13.23
N ASP A 32 9.68 -11.63 13.79
CA ASP A 32 9.34 -10.44 13.01
C ASP A 32 10.58 -9.76 12.42
N ILE A 33 11.71 -9.79 13.10
CA ILE A 33 12.99 -9.31 12.54
C ILE A 33 13.41 -10.15 11.34
N VAL A 34 13.36 -11.48 11.45
CA VAL A 34 13.73 -12.38 10.35
C VAL A 34 12.76 -12.23 9.18
N ALA A 35 11.45 -12.16 9.45
CA ALA A 35 10.43 -11.94 8.44
C ALA A 35 10.58 -10.57 7.77
N GLY A 36 10.84 -9.51 8.56
CA GLY A 36 11.06 -8.15 8.07
C GLY A 36 12.31 -8.05 7.19
N LEU A 37 13.41 -8.69 7.59
CA LEU A 37 14.64 -8.71 6.78
C LEU A 37 14.45 -9.48 5.48
N THR A 38 13.75 -10.62 5.54
CA THR A 38 13.39 -11.42 4.35
C THR A 38 12.52 -10.61 3.40
N LEU A 39 11.50 -9.93 3.95
CA LEU A 39 10.62 -9.06 3.19
C LEU A 39 11.38 -7.89 2.59
N ALA A 40 12.28 -7.25 3.32
CA ALA A 40 13.09 -6.14 2.80
C ALA A 40 14.00 -6.59 1.65
N ALA A 41 14.66 -7.75 1.79
CA ALA A 41 15.50 -8.32 0.75
C ALA A 41 14.72 -8.61 -0.54
N TYR A 42 13.44 -8.98 -0.44
CA TYR A 42 12.54 -9.15 -1.59
C TYR A 42 11.96 -7.81 -2.11
N ALA A 43 11.50 -6.95 -1.22
CA ALA A 43 10.75 -5.74 -1.55
C ALA A 43 11.60 -4.68 -2.26
N ILE A 44 12.88 -4.54 -1.87
CA ILE A 44 13.79 -3.56 -2.49
C ILE A 44 13.95 -3.82 -3.99
N PRO A 45 14.41 -5.01 -4.46
CA PRO A 45 14.56 -5.24 -5.90
C PRO A 45 13.23 -5.21 -6.66
N VAL A 46 12.15 -5.72 -6.05
CA VAL A 46 10.81 -5.75 -6.69
C VAL A 46 10.26 -4.34 -6.89
N SER A 47 10.36 -3.47 -5.89
CA SER A 47 9.89 -2.10 -5.98
C SER A 47 10.69 -1.28 -7.00
N LEU A 48 12.00 -1.49 -7.09
CA LEU A 48 12.86 -0.89 -8.11
C LEU A 48 12.43 -1.32 -9.52
N ALA A 49 12.19 -2.62 -9.73
CA ALA A 49 11.76 -3.17 -11.01
C ALA A 49 10.36 -2.66 -11.42
N TYR A 50 9.45 -2.52 -10.47
CA TYR A 50 8.10 -2.04 -10.77
C TYR A 50 8.05 -0.53 -11.04
N ALA A 51 8.88 0.28 -10.38
CA ALA A 51 9.02 1.69 -10.72
C ALA A 51 9.55 1.88 -12.15
N THR A 52 10.52 1.07 -12.58
CA THR A 52 11.02 1.12 -13.97
C THR A 52 9.99 0.64 -14.97
N LEU A 53 9.16 -0.37 -14.65
CA LEU A 53 8.02 -0.75 -15.51
C LEU A 53 6.99 0.39 -15.66
N ALA A 54 6.84 1.24 -14.65
CA ALA A 54 5.99 2.43 -14.71
C ALA A 54 6.64 3.62 -15.45
N GLY A 55 7.88 3.47 -15.93
CA GLY A 55 8.65 4.53 -16.57
C GLY A 55 9.18 5.61 -15.61
N LEU A 56 9.14 5.35 -14.31
CA LEU A 56 9.61 6.26 -13.27
C LEU A 56 11.05 5.94 -12.85
N PRO A 57 11.80 6.93 -12.29
CA PRO A 57 13.09 6.64 -11.68
C PRO A 57 12.97 5.59 -10.56
N PRO A 58 13.89 4.61 -10.48
CA PRO A 58 13.75 3.46 -9.58
C PRO A 58 13.50 3.82 -8.11
N GLN A 59 14.12 4.91 -7.61
CA GLN A 59 13.96 5.33 -6.22
C GLN A 59 12.49 5.59 -5.82
N TYR A 60 11.62 5.99 -6.75
CA TYR A 60 10.20 6.22 -6.45
C TYR A 60 9.46 4.95 -6.03
N GLY A 61 9.89 3.77 -6.51
CA GLY A 61 9.33 2.50 -6.07
C GLY A 61 9.63 2.22 -4.60
N VAL A 62 10.87 2.48 -4.18
CA VAL A 62 11.30 2.30 -2.79
C VAL A 62 10.57 3.27 -1.87
N TYR A 63 10.45 4.54 -2.28
CA TYR A 63 9.69 5.54 -1.52
C TYR A 63 8.22 5.15 -1.37
N GLY A 64 7.59 4.69 -2.45
CA GLY A 64 6.21 4.21 -2.43
C GLY A 64 6.02 3.02 -1.49
N TYR A 65 6.94 2.04 -1.51
CA TYR A 65 6.88 0.87 -0.63
C TYR A 65 7.06 1.26 0.84
N LEU A 66 8.07 2.08 1.15
CA LEU A 66 8.36 2.50 2.53
C LEU A 66 7.22 3.33 3.11
N ILE A 67 6.81 4.39 2.40
CA ILE A 67 5.77 5.30 2.88
C ILE A 67 4.43 4.55 2.95
N GLY A 68 4.05 3.84 1.88
CA GLY A 68 2.81 3.06 1.85
C GLY A 68 2.74 1.98 2.92
N GLY A 69 3.84 1.26 3.14
CA GLY A 69 3.96 0.25 4.20
C GLY A 69 3.84 0.85 5.60
N LEU A 70 4.46 2.00 5.86
CA LEU A 70 4.31 2.71 7.14
C LEU A 70 2.85 3.13 7.38
N PHE A 71 2.20 3.77 6.42
CA PHE A 71 0.79 4.14 6.54
C PHE A 71 -0.11 2.91 6.75
N TYR A 72 0.17 1.81 6.05
CA TYR A 72 -0.60 0.58 6.24
C TYR A 72 -0.34 -0.06 7.61
N SER A 73 0.88 -0.04 8.13
CA SER A 73 1.15 -0.56 9.49
C SER A 73 0.37 0.19 10.58
N MET A 74 0.07 1.47 10.33
CA MET A 74 -0.68 2.33 11.25
C MET A 74 -2.20 2.13 11.15
N LEU A 75 -2.73 2.10 9.92
CA LEU A 75 -4.17 2.13 9.62
C LEU A 75 -4.75 0.76 9.25
N GLY A 76 -3.90 -0.17 8.83
CA GLY A 76 -4.24 -1.49 8.35
C GLY A 76 -4.69 -2.42 9.47
N THR A 77 -5.60 -3.33 9.13
CA THR A 77 -6.15 -4.32 10.07
C THR A 77 -5.40 -5.65 10.01
N GLY A 78 -4.69 -5.94 8.92
CA GLY A 78 -3.93 -7.18 8.73
C GLY A 78 -2.49 -7.05 9.21
N LYS A 79 -2.09 -7.89 10.18
CA LYS A 79 -0.71 -7.87 10.74
C LYS A 79 0.35 -8.45 9.79
N GLN A 80 -0.06 -9.25 8.81
CA GLN A 80 0.83 -10.00 7.91
C GLN A 80 0.79 -9.48 6.47
N LEU A 81 -0.03 -8.46 6.18
CA LEU A 81 -0.17 -7.96 4.82
C LEU A 81 0.93 -6.92 4.55
N ALA A 82 1.74 -7.20 3.53
CA ALA A 82 2.69 -6.24 2.98
C ALA A 82 2.05 -5.51 1.80
N ILE A 83 2.11 -4.18 1.81
CA ILE A 83 1.61 -3.33 0.73
C ILE A 83 2.79 -2.76 -0.05
N GLY A 84 2.69 -2.81 -1.37
CA GLY A 84 3.69 -2.27 -2.28
C GLY A 84 3.15 -2.13 -3.70
N PRO A 85 3.98 -1.64 -4.63
CA PRO A 85 3.64 -1.60 -6.04
C PRO A 85 3.43 -3.02 -6.58
N THR A 86 2.59 -3.15 -7.60
CA THR A 86 2.33 -4.42 -8.29
C THR A 86 2.65 -4.29 -9.77
N SER A 87 2.99 -5.40 -10.42
CA SER A 87 3.37 -5.46 -11.83
C SER A 87 2.29 -4.88 -12.75
N ALA A 88 1.04 -5.31 -12.58
CA ALA A 88 -0.08 -4.92 -13.43
C ALA A 88 -0.34 -3.40 -13.40
N ILE A 89 -0.39 -2.80 -12.20
CA ILE A 89 -0.63 -1.36 -12.06
C ILE A 89 0.58 -0.57 -12.60
N SER A 90 1.79 -1.05 -12.36
CA SER A 90 3.01 -0.40 -12.85
C SER A 90 3.06 -0.38 -14.38
N MET A 91 2.77 -1.51 -15.02
CA MET A 91 2.71 -1.59 -16.48
C MET A 91 1.60 -0.69 -17.03
N LEU A 92 0.42 -0.68 -16.41
CA LEU A 92 -0.70 0.16 -16.83
C LEU A 92 -0.35 1.66 -16.77
N ILE A 93 0.27 2.11 -15.68
CA ILE A 93 0.75 3.49 -15.55
C ILE A 93 1.81 3.79 -16.62
N GLY A 94 2.77 2.88 -16.83
CA GLY A 94 3.81 3.03 -17.84
C GLY A 94 3.25 3.22 -19.25
N VAL A 95 2.35 2.34 -19.70
CA VAL A 95 1.75 2.44 -21.05
C VAL A 95 0.83 3.67 -21.18
N THR A 96 0.05 3.99 -20.15
CA THR A 96 -0.89 5.11 -20.20
C THR A 96 -0.15 6.44 -20.26
N LEU A 97 0.82 6.64 -19.37
CA LEU A 97 1.55 7.91 -19.27
C LEU A 97 2.61 8.10 -20.37
N SER A 98 3.08 7.02 -21.00
CA SER A 98 4.09 7.10 -22.07
C SER A 98 3.67 8.03 -23.22
N SER A 99 2.39 8.01 -23.59
CA SER A 99 1.84 8.86 -24.66
C SER A 99 1.63 10.32 -24.26
N LEU A 100 1.54 10.59 -22.95
CA LEU A 100 1.19 11.90 -22.39
C LEU A 100 2.42 12.71 -21.91
N SER A 101 3.52 12.02 -21.62
CA SER A 101 4.76 12.61 -21.08
C SER A 101 5.63 13.28 -22.14
N ASN A 102 5.44 12.96 -23.43
CA ASN A 102 6.26 13.45 -24.55
C ASN A 102 7.78 13.22 -24.34
N GLY A 103 8.17 12.20 -23.58
CA GLY A 103 9.57 11.87 -23.28
C GLY A 103 10.22 12.73 -22.19
N ASP A 104 9.49 13.67 -21.57
CA ASP A 104 9.99 14.45 -20.45
C ASP A 104 9.79 13.70 -19.12
N VAL A 105 10.89 13.42 -18.43
CA VAL A 105 10.92 12.72 -17.14
C VAL A 105 10.19 13.50 -16.06
N GLN A 106 10.32 14.83 -16.02
CA GLN A 106 9.68 15.64 -14.99
C GLN A 106 8.16 15.61 -15.16
N ARG A 107 7.69 15.77 -16.40
CA ARG A 107 6.28 15.64 -16.76
C ARG A 107 5.73 14.24 -16.46
N TRP A 108 6.55 13.19 -16.63
CA TRP A 108 6.17 11.83 -16.27
C TRP A 108 5.89 11.69 -14.78
N VAL A 109 6.78 12.21 -13.93
CA VAL A 109 6.63 12.21 -12.47
C VAL A 109 5.38 12.99 -12.06
N ASP A 110 5.16 14.17 -12.66
CA ASP A 110 3.99 15.00 -12.36
C ASP A 110 2.68 14.27 -12.70
N LEU A 111 2.59 13.67 -13.89
CA LEU A 111 1.40 12.90 -14.29
C LEU A 111 1.17 11.65 -13.42
N ALA A 112 2.25 10.96 -13.05
CA ALA A 112 2.15 9.81 -12.14
C ALA A 112 1.68 10.22 -10.75
N SER A 113 2.18 11.33 -10.22
CA SER A 113 1.77 11.87 -8.92
C SER A 113 0.30 12.31 -8.92
N LEU A 114 -0.15 12.99 -9.99
CA LEU A 114 -1.55 13.37 -10.17
C LEU A 114 -2.47 12.16 -10.24
N SER A 115 -2.06 11.13 -10.98
CA SER A 115 -2.79 9.86 -11.08
C SER A 115 -2.92 9.21 -9.69
N ALA A 116 -1.82 9.15 -8.93
CA ALA A 116 -1.84 8.62 -7.56
C ALA A 116 -2.79 9.40 -6.65
N MET A 117 -2.81 10.74 -6.72
CA MET A 117 -3.74 11.58 -5.96
C MET A 117 -5.20 11.34 -6.35
N LEU A 118 -5.49 11.20 -7.64
CA LEU A 118 -6.84 10.89 -8.14
C LEU A 118 -7.32 9.53 -7.61
N PHE A 119 -6.50 8.48 -7.74
CA PHE A 119 -6.85 7.16 -7.22
C PHE A 119 -6.98 7.14 -5.69
N ALA A 120 -6.17 7.91 -4.96
CA ALA A 120 -6.33 8.07 -3.52
C ALA A 120 -7.68 8.72 -3.18
N GLY A 121 -8.06 9.79 -3.88
CA GLY A 121 -9.37 10.43 -3.74
C GLY A 121 -10.54 9.49 -4.06
N MET A 122 -10.46 8.75 -5.16
CA MET A 122 -11.44 7.73 -5.54
C MET A 122 -11.54 6.63 -4.48
N SER A 123 -10.42 6.21 -3.91
CA SER A 123 -10.38 5.17 -2.86
C SER A 123 -11.07 5.66 -1.57
N VAL A 124 -10.85 6.92 -1.19
CA VAL A 124 -11.55 7.54 -0.05
C VAL A 124 -13.05 7.67 -0.32
N LEU A 125 -13.44 8.09 -1.52
CA LEU A 125 -14.85 8.17 -1.91
C LEU A 125 -15.52 6.79 -1.89
N ALA A 126 -14.87 5.76 -2.44
CA ALA A 126 -15.36 4.39 -2.43
C ALA A 126 -15.53 3.85 -0.99
N TYR A 127 -14.61 4.21 -0.09
CA TYR A 127 -14.72 3.88 1.33
C TYR A 127 -15.94 4.56 1.98
N ILE A 128 -16.14 5.86 1.76
CA ILE A 128 -17.28 6.62 2.31
C ILE A 128 -18.61 6.04 1.81
N LEU A 129 -18.68 5.72 0.53
CA LEU A 129 -19.86 5.11 -0.10
C LEU A 129 -20.04 3.62 0.23
N ARG A 130 -19.12 3.03 1.02
CA ARG A 130 -19.13 1.62 1.43
C ARG A 130 -19.19 0.62 0.26
N LEU A 131 -18.52 0.94 -0.85
CA LEU A 131 -18.48 0.09 -2.05
C LEU A 131 -17.74 -1.24 -1.86
N SER A 132 -17.19 -1.51 -0.66
CA SER A 132 -16.52 -2.78 -0.34
C SER A 132 -17.39 -4.01 -0.62
N SER A 133 -18.73 -3.90 -0.57
CA SER A 133 -19.63 -5.02 -0.86
C SER A 133 -19.57 -5.47 -2.32
N ILE A 134 -19.18 -4.58 -3.25
CA ILE A 134 -19.12 -4.90 -4.69
C ILE A 134 -17.97 -5.89 -4.97
N ILE A 135 -16.89 -5.83 -4.19
CA ILE A 135 -15.71 -6.69 -4.34
C ILE A 135 -16.08 -8.17 -4.10
N ASN A 136 -17.09 -8.44 -3.26
CA ASN A 136 -17.57 -9.80 -2.98
C ASN A 136 -18.25 -10.47 -4.19
N PHE A 137 -18.56 -9.72 -5.25
CA PHE A 137 -19.16 -10.24 -6.48
C PHE A 137 -18.12 -10.54 -7.57
N ILE A 138 -16.83 -10.27 -7.33
CA ILE A 138 -15.76 -10.61 -8.27
C ILE A 138 -15.44 -12.10 -8.14
N SER A 139 -15.58 -12.84 -9.25
CA SER A 139 -15.30 -14.28 -9.28
C SER A 139 -13.81 -14.58 -9.05
N GLU A 140 -13.53 -15.61 -8.27
CA GLU A 140 -12.18 -16.08 -7.97
C GLU A 140 -11.39 -16.46 -9.23
N THR A 141 -12.06 -17.01 -10.25
CA THR A 141 -11.41 -17.34 -11.54
C THR A 141 -10.95 -16.11 -12.31
N VAL A 142 -11.68 -14.98 -12.22
CA VAL A 142 -11.26 -13.71 -12.84
C VAL A 142 -10.05 -13.14 -12.10
N LEU A 143 -10.04 -13.22 -10.76
CA LEU A 143 -8.91 -12.79 -9.95
C LEU A 143 -7.66 -13.63 -10.22
N LEU A 144 -7.80 -14.95 -10.41
CA LEU A 144 -6.70 -15.84 -10.75
C LEU A 144 -6.17 -15.61 -12.18
N GLY A 145 -7.03 -15.30 -13.14
CA GLY A 145 -6.61 -15.02 -14.52
C GLY A 145 -5.85 -13.70 -14.70
N PHE A 146 -5.96 -12.77 -13.74
CA PHE A 146 -5.35 -11.44 -13.80
C PHE A 146 -3.99 -11.34 -13.09
N LYS A 147 -3.66 -12.33 -12.24
CA LYS A 147 -2.48 -12.32 -11.36
C LYS A 147 -1.27 -12.94 -12.05
#